data_AF-A0A2P7S963-F1
#
_entry.id   AF-A0A2P7S963-F1
#
_cell.length_a   1.000
_cell.length_b   1.000
_cell.length_c   1.000
_cell.angle_alpha   90.00
_cell.angle_beta   90.00
_cell.angle_gamma   90.00
#
_symmetry.space_group_name_H-M   'P 1'
#
loop_
_entity.id
_entity.type
_entity.pdbx_description
1 polymer ?
#
loop_
_entity_poly.entity_id
_entity_poly.type
_entity_poly.pdbx_seq_one_letter_code
_entity_poly.pdbx_strand_id
1 'polypeptide(L)'
;MLEFERVFLKRLQKLRVPMFTHCFWRGQADQTARFVDGKSKAKWGQNPHNFGCAIDVIHARKAWALTREQWALLGHIGKEVSVQISVPVVWGGDWSFYDPAHWELKNWRELNWTRAETLEETFN
;
A
#
# COMPACT_ATOMS: atom_id res chain seq x y z
N MET A 1 7.74 -3.21 -2.74
CA MET A 1 6.36 -3.26 -2.20
C MET A 1 5.79 -4.68 -2.18
N LEU A 2 5.79 -5.40 -3.30
CA LEU A 2 5.24 -6.77 -3.40
C LEU A 2 5.78 -7.76 -2.36
N GLU A 3 7.07 -7.69 -2.03
CA GLU A 3 7.66 -8.58 -1.02
C GLU A 3 7.11 -8.31 0.39
N PHE A 4 6.92 -7.03 0.75
CA PHE A 4 6.29 -6.65 2.01
C PHE A 4 4.86 -7.17 2.09
N GLU A 5 4.05 -6.93 1.05
CA GLU A 5 2.68 -7.43 0.96
C GLU A 5 2.62 -8.95 1.20
N ARG A 6 3.41 -9.70 0.43
CA ARG A 6 3.44 -11.16 0.48
C ARG A 6 3.78 -11.69 1.87
N VAL A 7 4.84 -11.16 2.49
CA VAL A 7 5.29 -11.62 3.82
C VAL A 7 4.31 -11.18 4.91
N PHE A 8 3.78 -9.97 4.82
CA PHE A 8 2.81 -9.44 5.77
C PHE A 8 1.50 -10.24 5.75
N LEU A 9 0.90 -10.45 4.58
CA LEU A 9 -0.31 -11.26 4.45
C LEU A 9 -0.08 -12.71 4.90
N LYS A 10 1.09 -13.30 4.58
CA LYS A 10 1.44 -14.65 5.04
C LYS A 10 1.59 -14.71 6.57
N ARG A 11 2.13 -13.67 7.21
CA ARG A 11 2.21 -13.59 8.68
C ARG A 11 0.81 -13.53 9.30
N LEU A 12 -0.08 -12.70 8.75
CA LEU A 12 -1.46 -12.57 9.23
C LEU A 12 -2.26 -13.86 9.03
N GLN A 13 -2.08 -14.54 7.90
CA GLN A 13 -2.69 -15.84 7.63
C GLN A 13 -2.27 -16.89 8.68
N LYS A 14 -0.98 -16.95 9.06
CA LYS A 14 -0.49 -17.85 10.12
C LYS A 14 -1.13 -17.56 11.48
N LEU A 15 -1.45 -16.30 11.76
CA LEU A 15 -2.16 -15.86 12.97
C LEU A 15 -3.68 -16.03 12.87
N ARG A 16 -4.19 -16.62 11.78
CA ARG A 16 -5.62 -16.78 11.50
C ARG A 16 -6.38 -15.44 11.46
N VAL A 17 -5.71 -14.37 11.04
CA VAL A 17 -6.32 -13.06 10.78
C VAL A 17 -6.52 -12.91 9.26
N PRO A 18 -7.75 -13.08 8.73
CA PRO A 18 -7.96 -13.12 7.29
C PRO A 18 -7.96 -11.70 6.72
N MET A 19 -6.81 -11.28 6.20
CA MET A 19 -6.62 -10.00 5.52
C MET A 19 -6.27 -10.21 4.05
N PHE A 20 -6.57 -9.25 3.19
CA PHE A 20 -6.17 -9.25 1.79
C PHE A 20 -5.94 -7.82 1.27
N THR A 21 -5.17 -7.71 0.19
CA THR A 21 -4.94 -6.43 -0.49
C THR A 21 -6.16 -6.03 -1.31
N HIS A 22 -6.82 -4.96 -0.89
CA HIS A 22 -7.94 -4.35 -1.60
C HIS A 22 -7.48 -3.49 -2.78
N CYS A 23 -6.39 -2.75 -2.62
CA CYS A 23 -5.84 -1.90 -3.67
C CYS A 23 -4.31 -1.92 -3.62
N PHE A 24 -3.68 -2.31 -4.73
CA PHE A 24 -2.23 -2.19 -4.94
C PHE A 24 -1.95 -1.07 -5.93
N TRP A 25 -2.50 -1.22 -7.15
CA TRP A 25 -2.40 -0.25 -8.23
C TRP A 25 -3.71 0.50 -8.42
N ARG A 26 -3.62 1.79 -8.74
CA ARG A 26 -4.77 2.62 -9.09
C ARG A 26 -4.43 3.46 -10.31
N GLY A 27 -5.15 3.28 -11.41
CA GLY A 27 -4.91 3.97 -12.67
C GLY A 27 -5.38 5.43 -12.68
N GLN A 28 -5.12 6.13 -13.78
CA GLN A 28 -5.46 7.54 -13.96
C GLN A 28 -6.96 7.80 -13.87
N ALA A 29 -7.78 6.99 -14.55
CA ALA A 29 -9.23 7.14 -14.54
C ALA A 29 -9.78 6.99 -13.10
N ASP A 30 -9.39 5.95 -12.39
CA ASP A 30 -9.84 5.69 -11.01
C ASP A 30 -9.39 6.76 -10.04
N GLN A 31 -8.13 7.20 -10.11
CA GLN A 31 -7.63 8.25 -9.23
C GLN A 31 -8.35 9.58 -9.50
N THR A 32 -8.61 9.89 -10.77
CA THR A 32 -9.35 11.10 -11.15
C THR A 32 -10.79 11.04 -10.65
N ALA A 33 -11.47 9.91 -10.83
CA ALA A 33 -12.82 9.70 -10.33
C ALA A 33 -12.89 9.87 -8.80
N ARG A 34 -11.95 9.27 -8.05
CA ARG A 34 -11.91 9.41 -6.59
C ARG A 34 -11.62 10.84 -6.13
N PHE A 35 -10.80 11.59 -6.87
CA PHE A 35 -10.55 13.00 -6.59
C PHE A 35 -11.81 13.85 -6.80
N VAL A 36 -12.50 13.63 -7.92
CA VAL A 36 -13.78 14.30 -8.24
C VAL A 36 -14.87 13.96 -7.21
N ASP A 37 -14.96 12.71 -6.80
CA ASP A 37 -15.88 12.22 -5.75
C ASP A 37 -15.53 12.75 -4.34
N GLY A 38 -14.41 13.46 -4.15
CA GLY A 38 -13.92 13.90 -2.85
C GLY A 38 -13.40 12.77 -1.95
N LYS A 39 -13.27 11.54 -2.47
CA LYS A 39 -12.75 10.36 -1.76
C LYS A 39 -11.22 10.31 -1.73
N SER A 40 -10.55 11.22 -2.42
CA SER A 40 -9.11 11.41 -2.37
C SER A 40 -8.78 12.89 -2.50
N LYS A 41 -7.75 13.35 -1.78
CA LYS A 41 -7.20 14.70 -1.93
C LYS A 41 -6.10 14.77 -3.00
N ALA A 42 -5.63 13.64 -3.50
CA ALA A 42 -4.53 13.55 -4.47
C ALA A 42 -5.06 13.45 -5.91
N LYS A 43 -4.41 14.15 -6.85
CA LYS A 43 -4.62 13.94 -8.28
C LYS A 43 -3.82 12.73 -8.77
N TRP A 44 -4.05 12.34 -10.03
CA TRP A 44 -3.19 11.36 -10.71
C TRP A 44 -1.71 11.73 -10.59
N GLY A 45 -0.86 10.76 -10.27
CA GLY A 45 0.59 10.94 -10.09
C GLY A 45 0.99 11.57 -8.75
N GLN A 46 0.05 11.84 -7.84
CA GLN A 46 0.34 12.43 -6.53
C GLN A 46 0.22 11.45 -5.35
N ASN A 47 -0.21 10.22 -5.63
CA ASN A 47 -0.48 9.17 -4.64
C ASN A 47 0.31 7.88 -4.98
N PRO A 48 0.86 7.16 -3.99
CA PRO A 48 1.75 6.02 -4.21
C PRO A 48 1.10 4.81 -4.93
N HIS A 49 -0.21 4.63 -4.87
CA HIS A 49 -0.87 3.57 -5.67
C HIS A 49 -0.78 3.81 -7.17
N ASN A 50 -0.55 5.06 -7.61
CA ASN A 50 -0.34 5.36 -9.03
C ASN A 50 1.03 4.87 -9.54
N PHE A 51 1.86 4.41 -8.61
CA PHE A 51 3.21 3.92 -8.85
C PHE A 51 3.42 2.52 -8.25
N GLY A 52 2.38 1.81 -7.78
CA GLY A 52 2.56 0.48 -7.17
C GLY A 52 3.43 0.47 -5.91
N CYS A 53 3.49 1.61 -5.21
CA CYS A 53 4.28 1.80 -4.00
C CYS A 53 3.46 1.80 -2.72
N ALA A 54 2.18 1.45 -2.81
CA ALA A 54 1.30 1.32 -1.66
C ALA A 54 0.35 0.14 -1.79
N ILE A 55 -0.13 -0.32 -0.65
CA ILE A 55 -1.22 -1.29 -0.53
C ILE A 55 -2.25 -0.82 0.49
N ASP A 56 -3.51 -1.05 0.18
CA ASP A 56 -4.61 -0.98 1.13
C ASP A 56 -4.97 -2.41 1.55
N VAL A 57 -4.77 -2.77 2.81
CA VAL A 57 -5.03 -4.11 3.34
C VAL A 57 -6.25 -4.09 4.26
N ILE A 58 -7.24 -4.94 3.98
CA ILE A 58 -8.50 -4.98 4.72
C ILE A 58 -8.89 -6.40 5.15
N HIS A 59 -9.79 -6.47 6.13
CA HIS A 59 -10.26 -7.75 6.67
C HIS A 59 -11.28 -8.41 5.73
N ALA A 60 -11.13 -9.71 5.47
CA ALA A 60 -11.96 -10.46 4.52
C ALA A 60 -13.46 -10.44 4.82
N ARG A 61 -13.85 -10.31 6.10
CA ARG A 61 -15.27 -10.28 6.52
C ARG A 61 -15.78 -8.93 6.99
N LYS A 62 -14.86 -8.07 7.42
CA LYS A 62 -15.19 -6.80 8.11
C LYS A 62 -14.80 -5.59 7.27
N ALA A 63 -14.07 -5.80 6.18
CA ALA A 63 -13.45 -4.74 5.39
C ALA A 63 -12.72 -3.75 6.31
N TRP A 64 -13.16 -2.50 6.37
CA TRP A 64 -12.60 -1.44 7.24
C TRP A 64 -13.09 -1.46 8.70
N ALA A 65 -14.12 -2.25 9.02
CA ALA A 65 -14.79 -2.26 10.32
C ALA A 65 -14.04 -3.09 11.40
N LEU A 66 -12.72 -2.90 11.50
CA LEU A 66 -11.93 -3.33 12.65
C LEU A 66 -11.87 -2.22 13.70
N THR A 67 -11.71 -2.58 14.97
CA THR A 67 -11.52 -1.60 16.05
C THR A 67 -10.14 -0.95 15.95
N ARG A 68 -9.91 0.16 16.66
CA ARG A 68 -8.59 0.81 16.68
C ARG A 68 -7.50 -0.09 17.25
N GLU A 69 -7.82 -0.89 18.24
CA GLU A 69 -6.90 -1.85 18.87
C GLU A 69 -6.54 -2.97 17.88
N GLN A 70 -7.52 -3.44 17.11
CA GLN A 70 -7.30 -4.42 16.05
C GLN A 70 -6.39 -3.85 14.95
N TRP A 71 -6.65 -2.62 14.52
CA TRP A 71 -5.76 -1.92 13.58
C TRP A 71 -4.36 -1.70 14.17
N ALA A 72 -4.25 -1.33 15.44
CA ALA A 72 -2.96 -1.14 16.10
C ALA A 72 -2.13 -2.43 16.14
N LEU A 73 -2.76 -3.59 16.38
CA LEU A 73 -2.10 -4.89 16.29
C LEU A 73 -1.58 -5.17 14.88
N LEU A 74 -2.40 -4.90 13.85
CA LEU A 74 -1.97 -5.04 12.45
C LEU A 74 -0.81 -4.10 12.12
N GLY A 75 -0.88 -2.86 12.59
CA GLY A 75 0.19 -1.87 12.46
C GLY A 75 1.50 -2.32 13.12
N HIS A 76 1.42 -2.90 14.31
CA HIS A 76 2.59 -3.45 15.00
C HIS A 76 3.23 -4.61 14.21
N ILE A 77 2.42 -5.58 13.77
CA ILE A 77 2.88 -6.75 13.00
C ILE A 77 3.51 -6.31 11.67
N GLY A 78 2.87 -5.39 10.94
CA GLY A 78 3.40 -4.90 9.67
C GLY A 78 4.73 -4.17 9.85
N LYS A 79 4.87 -3.32 10.89
CA LYS A 79 6.14 -2.66 11.22
C LYS A 79 7.24 -3.67 11.57
N GLU A 80 6.93 -4.73 12.33
CA GLU A 80 7.87 -5.83 12.60
C GLU A 80 8.34 -6.51 11.31
N VAL A 81 7.39 -6.85 10.41
CA VAL A 81 7.70 -7.46 9.11
C VAL A 81 8.61 -6.56 8.28
N SER A 82 8.30 -5.27 8.19
CA SER A 82 9.09 -4.27 7.46
C SER A 82 10.57 -4.28 7.88
N VAL A 83 10.83 -4.30 9.19
CA VAL A 83 12.20 -4.38 9.73
C VAL A 83 12.85 -5.72 9.38
N GLN A 84 12.14 -6.84 9.55
CA GLN A 84 12.69 -8.18 9.31
C GLN A 84 13.14 -8.41 7.86
N ILE A 85 12.42 -7.87 6.89
CA ILE A 85 12.74 -8.04 5.47
C ILE A 85 13.51 -6.86 4.87
N SER A 86 13.87 -5.86 5.68
CA SER A 86 14.55 -4.64 5.24
C SER A 86 13.83 -3.89 4.10
N VAL A 87 12.49 -3.90 4.11
CA VAL A 87 11.67 -3.10 3.19
C VAL A 87 11.04 -1.95 3.96
N PRO A 88 11.53 -0.71 3.80
CA PRO A 88 11.06 0.41 4.60
C PRO A 88 9.66 0.84 4.14
N VAL A 89 8.67 0.69 5.02
CA VAL A 89 7.30 1.17 4.81
C VAL A 89 6.89 2.13 5.91
N VAL A 90 5.91 2.97 5.62
CA VAL A 90 5.15 3.74 6.61
C VAL A 90 3.70 3.27 6.61
N TRP A 91 3.05 3.38 7.77
CA TRP A 91 1.69 2.92 7.98
C TRP A 91 0.76 4.12 8.20
N GLY A 92 -0.36 4.16 7.48
CA GLY A 92 -1.33 5.26 7.59
C GLY A 92 -2.08 5.32 8.92
N GLY A 93 -2.00 4.28 9.74
CA GLY A 93 -2.51 4.32 11.12
C GLY A 93 -1.72 5.22 12.06
N ASP A 94 -0.48 5.58 11.71
CA ASP A 94 0.37 6.49 12.49
C ASP A 94 0.19 7.98 12.08
N TRP A 95 -0.60 8.26 11.04
CA TRP A 95 -0.84 9.62 10.54
C TRP A 95 -1.90 10.38 11.35
N SER A 96 -1.82 11.72 11.33
CA SER A 96 -2.83 12.58 11.95
C SER A 96 -4.19 12.44 11.29
N PHE A 97 -4.22 12.26 9.97
CA PHE A 97 -5.40 11.72 9.28
C PHE A 97 -5.31 10.20 9.32
N TYR A 98 -6.25 9.57 10.02
CA TYR A 98 -6.16 8.14 10.30
C TYR A 98 -6.58 7.30 9.09
N ASP A 99 -5.63 6.57 8.50
CA ASP A 99 -5.87 5.65 7.37
C ASP A 99 -5.18 4.29 7.60
N PRO A 100 -5.73 3.44 8.48
CA PRO A 100 -5.04 2.24 8.97
C PRO A 100 -4.97 1.10 7.96
N ALA A 101 -5.73 1.16 6.86
CA ALA A 101 -5.63 0.18 5.78
C ALA A 101 -4.39 0.43 4.92
N HIS A 102 -3.93 1.68 4.85
CA HIS A 102 -2.89 2.13 3.92
C HIS A 102 -1.47 1.84 4.44
N TRP A 103 -0.65 1.29 3.56
CA TRP A 103 0.79 1.10 3.74
C TRP A 103 1.50 1.60 2.49
N GLU A 104 2.58 2.35 2.63
CA GLU A 104 3.39 2.81 1.49
C GLU A 104 4.88 2.65 1.73
N LEU A 105 5.65 2.49 0.65
CA LEU A 105 7.11 2.56 0.73
C LEU A 105 7.53 3.93 1.28
N LYS A 106 8.44 3.91 2.25
CA LYS A 106 9.07 5.15 2.73
C LYS A 106 9.81 5.82 1.56
N ASN A 107 9.64 7.12 1.42
CA ASN A 107 10.28 7.93 0.37
C ASN A 107 9.96 7.50 -1.08
N TRP A 108 8.77 6.93 -1.35
CA TRP A 108 8.40 6.48 -2.70
C TRP A 108 8.53 7.57 -3.79
N ARG A 109 8.44 8.85 -3.41
CA ARG A 109 8.60 10.01 -4.29
C ARG A 109 10.04 10.19 -4.79
N GLU A 110 11.02 9.69 -4.04
CA GLU A 110 12.45 9.76 -4.35
C GLU A 110 12.91 8.56 -5.17
N LEU A 111 12.08 7.51 -5.28
CA LEU A 111 12.38 6.39 -6.17
C LEU A 111 12.45 6.93 -7.60
N ASN A 112 13.60 6.76 -8.25
CA ASN A 112 13.78 7.22 -9.62
C ASN A 112 12.94 6.33 -10.55
N TRP A 113 11.76 6.81 -10.96
CA TRP A 113 10.88 6.18 -11.92
C TRP A 113 11.41 6.39 -13.34
N THR A 114 12.65 5.97 -13.62
CA THR A 114 13.06 5.82 -15.02
C THR A 114 12.13 4.77 -15.61
N ARG A 115 11.29 5.16 -16.58
CA ARG A 115 10.63 4.21 -17.47
C ARG A 115 11.73 3.28 -17.93
N ALA A 116 11.55 1.97 -17.77
CA ALA A 116 12.40 1.02 -18.46
C ALA A 116 12.45 1.49 -19.91
N GLU A 117 13.64 1.91 -20.36
CA GLU A 117 13.88 2.23 -21.76
C GLU A 117 13.44 1.00 -22.53
N THR A 118 12.55 1.22 -23.50
CA THR A 118 12.04 0.19 -24.39
C THR A 118 13.22 -0.57 -24.98
N LEU A 119 13.28 -1.88 -24.75
CA LEU A 119 14.18 -2.82 -25.43
C LEU A 119 13.80 -2.97 -26.91
N GLU A 120 13.71 -1.87 -27.65
CA GLU A 120 13.45 -1.85 -29.09
C GLU A 120 14.66 -1.42 -29.95
N GLU A 121 15.80 -1.06 -29.34
CA GLU A 121 16.98 -0.56 -30.09
C GLU A 121 18.19 -1.51 -30.13
N THR A 122 17.99 -2.83 -30.02
CA THR A 122 19.09 -3.82 -30.20
C THR A 122 18.95 -4.74 -31.42
N PHE A 123 18.05 -4.42 -32.35
CA PHE A 123 17.98 -5.09 -33.66
C PHE A 123 17.82 -4.06 -34.79
N ASN A 124 18.92 -3.39 -35.16
CA ASN A 124 19.14 -2.81 -36.49
C ASN A 124 20.64 -2.82 -36.79
#